data_AF-A0A399MUL2-F1
#
_entry.id   AF-A0A399MUL2-F1
#
_cell.length_a   1.000
_cell.length_b   1.000
_cell.length_c   1.000
_cell.angle_alpha   90.00
_cell.angle_beta   90.00
_cell.angle_gamma   90.00
#
_symmetry.space_group_name_H-M   'P 1'
#
loop_
_entity.id
_entity.type
_entity.pdbx_description
1 polymer ?
#
loop_
_entity_poly.entity_id
_entity_poly.type
_entity_poly.pdbx_seq_one_letter_code
_entity_poly.pdbx_strand_id
1 'polypeptide(L)'
;MQRAEVFGSQSRVRWTRCMMKPTRIRLTADDRRAQLVGEAEAMITLEGFSNFSIAGLAERAGISRAGVLHHFTSKEDLLIAILDRKESESADLTARYLADHGDRDARAILDLLIRHNIERPAVIRLFSMLAAESIAEDHPAHDYFKKRLLRGAEQLSHVLGGYRRPAREIGMEVLSFMDGMQLNWLRDPTIDLWERWTGFADAYFAGLVPE
;
A
#
# COMPACT_ATOMS: atom_id res chain seq x y z
N MET A 1 -9.23 -47.58 78.03
CA MET A 1 -9.15 -48.61 76.97
C MET A 1 -10.08 -48.14 75.85
N GLN A 2 -9.74 -47.97 74.57
CA GLN A 2 -8.59 -48.31 73.72
C GLN A 2 -8.68 -47.42 72.43
N ARG A 3 -7.50 -46.99 71.91
CA ARG A 3 -7.01 -46.83 70.49
C ARG A 3 -8.02 -46.69 69.32
N ALA A 4 -7.78 -46.03 68.18
CA ALA A 4 -6.60 -45.57 67.40
C ALA A 4 -7.13 -44.52 66.36
N GLU A 5 -6.44 -43.43 65.96
CA GLU A 5 -5.26 -43.27 65.09
C GLU A 5 -5.47 -43.38 63.55
N VAL A 6 -5.30 -42.21 62.88
CA VAL A 6 -4.72 -41.85 61.56
C VAL A 6 -5.43 -42.05 60.19
N PHE A 7 -5.25 -40.99 59.38
CA PHE A 7 -5.05 -40.85 57.92
C PHE A 7 -6.22 -40.41 57.01
N GLY A 8 -6.03 -39.23 56.39
CA GLY A 8 -6.84 -38.73 55.27
C GLY A 8 -6.21 -37.49 54.65
N SER A 9 -5.47 -37.69 53.56
CA SER A 9 -4.60 -36.75 52.86
C SER A 9 -5.24 -35.42 52.42
N GLN A 10 -4.50 -34.33 52.56
CA GLN A 10 -4.72 -33.10 51.79
C GLN A 10 -4.52 -33.37 50.29
N SER A 11 -5.63 -33.52 49.57
CA SER A 11 -5.66 -33.60 48.11
C SER A 11 -5.46 -32.20 47.52
N ARG A 12 -4.23 -31.91 47.06
CA ARG A 12 -3.97 -30.77 46.18
C ARG A 12 -4.57 -31.08 44.81
N VAL A 13 -5.66 -30.42 44.45
CA VAL A 13 -6.18 -30.42 43.08
C VAL A 13 -5.20 -29.63 42.21
N ARG A 14 -4.43 -30.33 41.37
CA ARG A 14 -3.53 -29.73 40.38
C ARG A 14 -4.35 -29.42 39.14
N TRP A 15 -4.73 -28.16 38.96
CA TRP A 15 -5.33 -27.70 37.70
C TRP A 15 -4.22 -27.63 36.64
N THR A 16 -4.05 -28.69 35.86
CA THR A 16 -3.33 -28.59 34.59
C THR A 16 -4.21 -27.81 33.63
N ARG A 17 -3.97 -26.51 33.53
CA ARG A 17 -4.57 -25.65 32.50
C ARG A 17 -4.16 -26.22 31.14
N CYS A 18 -5.08 -26.91 30.49
CA CYS A 18 -4.95 -27.29 29.09
C CYS A 18 -4.93 -25.97 28.29
N MET A 19 -3.73 -25.49 27.96
CA MET A 19 -3.57 -24.40 27.01
C MET A 19 -3.99 -24.96 25.65
N MET A 20 -5.24 -24.70 25.25
CA MET A 20 -5.65 -24.87 23.87
C MET A 20 -4.70 -24.05 23.00
N LYS A 21 -3.86 -24.73 22.21
CA LYS A 21 -3.09 -24.08 21.15
C LYS A 21 -4.11 -23.42 20.22
N PRO A 22 -3.99 -22.13 19.89
CA PRO A 22 -4.90 -21.50 18.95
C PRO A 22 -4.87 -22.32 17.66
N THR A 23 -6.05 -22.77 17.23
CA THR A 23 -6.24 -23.50 15.98
C THR A 23 -5.77 -22.58 14.86
N ARG A 24 -4.61 -22.90 14.27
CA ARG A 24 -4.13 -22.18 13.07
C ARG A 24 -5.14 -22.44 11.96
N ILE A 25 -6.02 -21.47 11.71
CA ILE A 25 -6.92 -21.48 10.57
C ILE A 25 -6.03 -21.51 9.32
N ARG A 26 -6.24 -22.50 8.46
CA ARG A 26 -5.51 -22.60 7.20
C ARG A 26 -6.06 -21.53 6.27
N LEU A 27 -5.32 -20.43 6.13
CA LEU A 27 -5.61 -19.41 5.13
C LEU A 27 -5.56 -20.01 3.73
N THR A 28 -6.38 -19.49 2.82
CA THR A 28 -6.20 -19.74 1.39
C THR A 28 -4.88 -19.14 0.92
N ALA A 29 -4.42 -19.52 -0.27
CA ALA A 29 -3.20 -18.95 -0.84
C ALA A 29 -3.33 -17.42 -1.02
N ASP A 30 -4.51 -16.95 -1.44
CA ASP A 30 -4.79 -15.53 -1.65
C ASP A 30 -4.88 -14.75 -0.34
N ASP A 31 -5.58 -15.29 0.67
CA ASP A 31 -5.63 -14.67 2.00
C ASP A 31 -4.24 -14.56 2.63
N ARG A 32 -3.40 -15.59 2.43
CA ARG A 32 -2.01 -15.56 2.90
C ARG A 32 -1.20 -14.50 2.15
N ARG A 33 -1.38 -14.39 0.84
CA ARG A 33 -0.71 -13.37 0.03
C ARG A 33 -1.10 -11.97 0.50
N ALA A 34 -2.40 -11.71 0.68
CA ALA A 34 -2.92 -10.44 1.18
C ALA A 34 -2.38 -10.11 2.59
N GLN A 35 -2.34 -11.10 3.50
CA GLN A 35 -1.76 -10.93 4.82
C GLN A 35 -0.29 -10.50 4.74
N LEU A 36 0.52 -11.18 3.92
CA LEU A 36 1.94 -10.88 3.78
C LEU A 36 2.18 -9.47 3.21
N VAL A 37 1.38 -9.02 2.25
CA VAL A 37 1.44 -7.65 1.72
C VAL A 37 1.10 -6.64 2.82
N GLY A 38 0.01 -6.86 3.56
CA GLY A 38 -0.41 -5.97 4.64
C GLY A 38 0.62 -5.85 5.77
N GLU A 39 1.20 -6.98 6.20
CA GLU A 39 2.26 -7.00 7.22
C GLU A 39 3.53 -6.31 6.72
N ALA A 40 3.92 -6.53 5.46
CA ALA A 40 5.09 -5.89 4.87
C ALA A 40 4.90 -4.37 4.77
N GLU A 41 3.73 -3.91 4.33
CA GLU A 41 3.38 -2.49 4.29
C GLU A 41 3.40 -1.86 5.69
N ALA A 42 2.86 -2.56 6.70
CA ALA A 42 2.90 -2.11 8.09
C ALA A 42 4.33 -2.00 8.64
N MET A 43 5.19 -2.99 8.35
CA MET A 43 6.61 -2.94 8.71
C MET A 43 7.31 -1.76 8.06
N ILE A 44 7.10 -1.54 6.75
CA ILE A 44 7.71 -0.42 6.02
C ILE A 44 7.24 0.93 6.59
N THR A 45 5.97 1.01 6.98
CA THR A 45 5.38 2.23 7.55
C THR A 45 5.93 2.54 8.96
N LEU A 46 6.11 1.52 9.80
CA LEU A 46 6.53 1.69 11.19
C LEU A 46 8.05 1.78 11.36
N GLU A 47 8.80 0.96 10.61
CA GLU A 47 10.23 0.75 10.82
C GLU A 47 11.08 1.35 9.69
N GLY A 48 10.43 1.77 8.59
CA GLY A 48 11.09 2.27 7.39
C GLY A 48 11.56 1.15 6.45
N PHE A 49 11.67 1.49 5.17
CA PHE A 49 12.04 0.53 4.12
C PHE A 49 13.42 -0.10 4.32
N SER A 50 14.41 0.66 4.78
CA SER A 50 15.78 0.17 4.96
C SER A 50 15.90 -0.95 6.00
N ASN A 51 14.96 -1.01 6.94
CA ASN A 51 14.90 -2.06 7.97
C ASN A 51 14.02 -3.25 7.57
N PHE A 52 13.32 -3.17 6.44
CA PHE A 52 12.46 -4.25 5.96
C PHE A 52 13.26 -5.43 5.37
N SER A 53 12.97 -6.63 5.89
CA SER A 53 13.55 -7.89 5.42
C SER A 53 12.50 -9.01 5.31
N ILE A 54 12.71 -9.93 4.37
CA ILE A 54 11.88 -11.14 4.22
C ILE A 54 11.94 -12.02 5.48
N ALA A 55 13.08 -12.04 6.17
CA ALA A 55 13.22 -12.79 7.43
C ALA A 55 12.34 -12.20 8.53
N GLY A 56 12.38 -10.88 8.73
CA GLY A 56 11.51 -10.20 9.69
C GLY A 56 10.03 -10.34 9.36
N LEU A 57 9.67 -10.26 8.06
CA LEU A 57 8.29 -10.51 7.62
C LEU A 57 7.85 -11.95 7.93
N ALA A 58 8.70 -12.94 7.67
CA ALA A 58 8.40 -14.34 7.94
C ALA A 58 8.15 -14.58 9.44
N GLU A 59 8.99 -14.01 10.30
CA GLU A 59 8.84 -14.04 11.75
C GLU A 59 7.49 -13.44 12.18
N ARG A 60 7.20 -12.22 11.72
CA ARG A 60 5.96 -11.50 12.03
C ARG A 60 4.70 -12.23 11.55
N ALA A 61 4.74 -12.80 10.34
CA ALA A 61 3.63 -13.57 9.77
C ALA A 61 3.51 -15.01 10.33
N GLY A 62 4.49 -15.44 11.15
CA GLY A 62 4.52 -16.77 11.77
C GLY A 62 4.74 -17.92 10.78
N ILE A 63 5.47 -17.67 9.70
CA ILE A 63 5.82 -18.67 8.67
C ILE A 63 7.33 -18.71 8.40
N SER A 64 7.81 -19.68 7.62
CA SER A 64 9.22 -19.75 7.25
C SER A 64 9.56 -18.74 6.14
N ARG A 65 10.84 -18.36 6.02
CA ARG A 65 11.34 -17.57 4.88
C ARG A 65 10.99 -18.22 3.54
N ALA A 66 11.14 -19.55 3.44
CA ALA A 66 10.74 -20.31 2.26
C ALA A 66 9.22 -20.23 2.01
N GLY A 67 8.40 -20.16 3.08
CA GLY A 67 6.97 -19.94 2.99
C GLY A 67 6.63 -18.57 2.40
N VAL A 68 7.31 -17.49 2.81
CA VAL A 68 7.13 -16.17 2.17
C VAL A 68 7.53 -16.23 0.70
N LEU A 69 8.70 -16.82 0.40
CA LEU A 69 9.22 -16.90 -0.96
C LEU A 69 8.42 -17.82 -1.90
N HIS A 70 7.58 -18.69 -1.33
CA HIS A 70 6.62 -19.46 -2.12
C HIS A 70 5.49 -18.57 -2.68
N HIS A 71 5.14 -17.48 -1.98
CA HIS A 71 4.14 -16.51 -2.43
C HIS A 71 4.74 -15.37 -3.26
N PHE A 72 6.00 -15.02 -3.01
CA PHE A 72 6.70 -13.94 -3.70
C PHE A 72 8.09 -14.39 -4.12
N THR A 73 8.34 -14.38 -5.41
CA THR A 73 9.58 -14.92 -6.00
C THR A 73 10.82 -14.15 -5.57
N SER A 74 10.68 -12.87 -5.23
CA SER A 74 11.73 -12.01 -4.68
C SER A 74 11.18 -10.98 -3.68
N LYS A 75 12.09 -10.19 -3.08
CA LYS A 75 11.71 -9.03 -2.27
C LYS A 75 10.97 -8.02 -3.15
N GLU A 76 11.47 -7.76 -4.36
CA GLU A 76 10.92 -6.81 -5.31
C GLU A 76 9.50 -7.20 -5.74
N ASP A 77 9.24 -8.49 -5.98
CA ASP A 77 7.90 -9.01 -6.29
C ASP A 77 6.88 -8.71 -5.17
N LEU A 78 7.29 -8.90 -3.91
CA LEU A 78 6.47 -8.49 -2.76
C LEU A 78 6.24 -6.97 -2.72
N LEU A 79 7.27 -6.17 -3.00
CA LEU A 79 7.11 -4.72 -2.96
C LEU A 79 6.24 -4.21 -4.11
N ILE A 80 6.33 -4.79 -5.30
CA ILE A 80 5.41 -4.54 -6.42
C ILE A 80 3.99 -4.86 -5.99
N ALA A 81 3.76 -5.95 -5.26
CA ALA A 81 2.43 -6.28 -4.75
C ALA A 81 1.88 -5.24 -3.74
N ILE A 82 2.74 -4.59 -2.96
CA ILE A 82 2.35 -3.44 -2.12
C ILE A 82 1.95 -2.24 -3.01
N LEU A 83 2.70 -1.97 -4.08
CA LEU A 83 2.38 -0.88 -5.01
C LEU A 83 1.09 -1.15 -5.80
N ASP A 84 0.83 -2.40 -6.20
CA ASP A 84 -0.44 -2.82 -6.80
C ASP A 84 -1.61 -2.59 -5.84
N ARG A 85 -1.43 -2.93 -4.55
CA ARG A 85 -2.45 -2.66 -3.53
C ARG A 85 -2.73 -1.16 -3.40
N LYS A 86 -1.70 -0.31 -3.38
CA LYS A 86 -1.84 1.16 -3.40
C LYS A 86 -2.61 1.64 -4.64
N GLU A 87 -2.31 1.08 -5.80
CA GLU A 87 -2.99 1.43 -7.05
C GLU A 87 -4.46 1.03 -7.02
N SER A 88 -4.78 -0.18 -6.57
CA SER A 88 -6.16 -0.64 -6.40
C SER A 88 -6.92 0.24 -5.41
N GLU A 89 -6.32 0.64 -4.29
CA GLU A 89 -6.95 1.56 -3.34
C GLU A 89 -7.22 2.93 -3.96
N SER A 90 -6.32 3.43 -4.82
CA SER A 90 -6.50 4.70 -5.53
C SER A 90 -7.66 4.60 -6.55
N ALA A 91 -7.77 3.48 -7.25
CA ALA A 91 -8.86 3.19 -8.16
C ALA A 91 -10.20 3.04 -7.41
N ASP A 92 -10.22 2.35 -6.27
CA ASP A 92 -11.41 2.18 -5.42
C ASP A 92 -11.91 3.52 -4.86
N LEU A 93 -10.99 4.39 -4.41
CA LEU A 93 -11.33 5.75 -3.98
C LEU A 93 -11.99 6.55 -5.11
N THR A 94 -11.42 6.47 -6.30
CA THR A 94 -11.96 7.11 -7.51
C THR A 94 -13.34 6.56 -7.84
N ALA A 95 -13.50 5.23 -7.88
CA ALA A 95 -14.77 4.58 -8.20
C ALA A 95 -15.88 4.93 -7.20
N ARG A 96 -15.57 4.97 -5.89
CA ARG A 96 -16.52 5.38 -4.85
C ARG A 96 -16.93 6.84 -5.01
N TYR A 97 -15.96 7.73 -5.24
CA TYR A 97 -16.26 9.14 -5.47
C TYR A 97 -17.20 9.33 -6.67
N LEU A 98 -16.91 8.64 -7.78
CA LEU A 98 -17.74 8.67 -8.99
C LEU A 98 -19.15 8.11 -8.75
N ALA A 99 -19.29 7.05 -7.97
CA ALA A 99 -20.60 6.49 -7.62
C ALA A 99 -21.45 7.50 -6.82
N ASP A 100 -20.82 8.28 -5.95
CA ASP A 100 -21.51 9.24 -5.08
C ASP A 100 -21.78 10.60 -5.76
N HIS A 101 -20.92 11.05 -6.68
CA HIS A 101 -20.91 12.42 -7.22
C HIS A 101 -21.05 12.52 -8.76
N GLY A 102 -20.90 11.41 -9.47
CA GLY A 102 -20.83 11.38 -10.94
C GLY A 102 -19.45 11.77 -11.49
N ASP A 103 -19.35 11.87 -12.80
CA ASP A 103 -18.12 12.04 -13.61
C ASP A 103 -17.70 13.51 -13.84
N ARG A 104 -18.21 14.44 -13.02
CA ARG A 104 -18.18 15.87 -13.37
C ARG A 104 -16.97 16.66 -12.86
N ASP A 105 -16.11 16.07 -12.04
CA ASP A 105 -15.02 16.82 -11.40
C ASP A 105 -13.72 15.99 -11.28
N ALA A 106 -12.95 15.95 -12.36
CA ALA A 106 -11.62 15.34 -12.37
C ALA A 106 -10.67 16.00 -11.35
N ARG A 107 -10.82 17.30 -11.13
CA ARG A 107 -10.01 18.07 -10.19
C ARG A 107 -10.23 17.56 -8.76
N ALA A 108 -11.47 17.31 -8.35
CA ALA A 108 -11.80 16.78 -7.03
C ALA A 108 -11.31 15.34 -6.81
N ILE A 109 -11.32 14.50 -7.85
CA ILE A 109 -10.75 13.14 -7.77
C ILE A 109 -9.24 13.21 -7.54
N LEU A 110 -8.54 14.06 -8.28
CA LEU A 110 -7.10 14.23 -8.11
C LEU A 110 -6.75 14.83 -6.73
N ASP A 111 -7.59 15.72 -6.19
CA ASP A 111 -7.49 16.19 -4.80
C ASP A 111 -7.57 15.05 -3.79
N LEU A 112 -8.56 14.16 -3.97
CA LEU A 112 -8.73 13.00 -3.11
C LEU A 112 -7.48 12.11 -3.14
N LEU A 113 -6.92 11.87 -4.33
CA LEU A 113 -5.71 11.06 -4.49
C LEU A 113 -4.48 11.72 -3.83
N ILE A 114 -4.32 13.04 -3.93
CA ILE A 114 -3.22 13.74 -3.26
C ILE A 114 -3.36 13.69 -1.74
N ARG A 115 -4.55 13.92 -1.19
CA ARG A 115 -4.80 13.82 0.26
C ARG A 115 -4.48 12.42 0.77
N HIS A 116 -4.93 11.38 0.04
CA HIS A 116 -4.62 9.99 0.36
C HIS A 116 -3.11 9.70 0.38
N ASN A 117 -2.35 10.31 -0.54
CA ASN A 117 -0.89 10.17 -0.58
C ASN A 117 -0.19 10.92 0.57
N ILE A 118 -0.68 12.10 0.96
CA ILE A 118 -0.17 12.88 2.11
C ILE A 118 -0.26 12.08 3.41
N GLU A 119 -1.34 11.32 3.60
CA GLU A 119 -1.54 10.47 4.78
C GLU A 119 -0.62 9.24 4.81
N ARG A 120 0.04 8.91 3.69
CA ARG A 120 0.80 7.67 3.50
C ARG A 120 2.23 7.88 2.97
N PRO A 121 3.05 8.75 3.61
CA PRO A 121 4.39 9.09 3.11
C PRO A 121 5.31 7.87 2.96
N ALA A 122 5.18 6.84 3.80
CA ALA A 122 6.00 5.64 3.72
C ALA A 122 5.78 4.84 2.42
N VAL A 123 4.53 4.75 1.96
CA VAL A 123 4.17 4.07 0.71
C VAL A 123 4.65 4.88 -0.50
N ILE A 124 4.53 6.22 -0.45
CA ILE A 124 5.04 7.10 -1.50
C ILE A 124 6.57 7.05 -1.58
N ARG A 125 7.25 6.93 -0.44
CA ARG A 125 8.70 6.74 -0.39
C ARG A 125 9.11 5.41 -1.01
N LEU A 126 8.42 4.31 -0.68
CA LEU A 126 8.64 3.00 -1.30
C LEU A 126 8.47 3.07 -2.82
N PHE A 127 7.36 3.67 -3.28
CA PHE A 127 7.11 3.89 -4.70
C PHE A 127 8.26 4.65 -5.36
N SER A 128 8.67 5.79 -4.77
CA SER A 128 9.71 6.66 -5.32
C SER A 128 11.07 5.95 -5.43
N MET A 129 11.43 5.14 -4.43
CA MET A 129 12.67 4.37 -4.45
C MET A 129 12.66 3.30 -5.55
N LEU A 130 11.61 2.49 -5.59
CA LEU A 130 11.48 1.45 -6.62
C LEU A 130 11.37 2.03 -8.02
N ALA A 131 10.70 3.17 -8.19
CA ALA A 131 10.64 3.87 -9.47
C ALA A 131 12.05 4.23 -9.95
N ALA A 132 12.88 4.79 -9.07
CA ALA A 132 14.26 5.16 -9.40
C ALA A 132 15.15 3.95 -9.68
N GLU A 133 15.08 2.89 -8.87
CA GLU A 133 15.85 1.64 -9.08
C GLU A 133 15.43 0.94 -10.39
N SER A 134 14.14 0.98 -10.73
CA SER A 134 13.59 0.35 -11.93
C SER A 134 13.97 1.02 -13.26
N ILE A 135 14.70 2.15 -13.22
CA ILE A 135 15.28 2.76 -14.41
C ILE A 135 16.24 1.78 -15.10
N ALA A 136 16.96 0.96 -14.32
CA ALA A 136 17.78 -0.12 -14.87
C ALA A 136 16.91 -1.17 -15.58
N GLU A 137 17.26 -1.51 -16.83
CA GLU A 137 16.46 -2.41 -17.67
C GLU A 137 16.37 -3.84 -17.12
N ASP A 138 17.36 -4.28 -16.34
CA ASP A 138 17.44 -5.60 -15.71
C ASP A 138 16.74 -5.65 -14.34
N HIS A 139 16.20 -4.53 -13.85
CA HIS A 139 15.51 -4.49 -12.57
C HIS A 139 14.16 -5.23 -12.64
N PRO A 140 13.81 -6.09 -11.67
CA PRO A 140 12.55 -6.86 -11.68
C PRO A 140 11.27 -6.01 -11.82
N ALA A 141 11.30 -4.76 -11.34
CA ALA A 141 10.19 -3.82 -11.44
C ALA A 141 10.17 -2.95 -12.72
N HIS A 142 11.13 -3.11 -13.63
CA HIS A 142 11.26 -2.26 -14.83
C HIS A 142 9.95 -2.23 -15.65
N ASP A 143 9.41 -3.39 -15.98
CA ASP A 143 8.17 -3.51 -16.76
C ASP A 143 6.94 -2.95 -16.04
N TYR A 144 6.93 -3.04 -14.71
CA TYR A 144 5.86 -2.47 -13.90
C TYR A 144 5.83 -0.94 -14.04
N PHE A 145 6.96 -0.28 -13.81
CA PHE A 145 7.04 1.18 -13.86
C PHE A 145 6.93 1.73 -15.28
N LYS A 146 7.49 1.03 -16.27
CA LYS A 146 7.30 1.35 -17.70
C LYS A 146 5.82 1.46 -18.10
N LYS A 147 4.97 0.60 -17.54
CA LYS A 147 3.52 0.59 -17.81
C LYS A 147 2.72 1.48 -16.86
N ARG A 148 3.24 1.81 -15.68
CA ARG A 148 2.48 2.48 -14.61
C ARG A 148 1.92 3.85 -15.03
N LEU A 149 2.72 4.70 -15.66
CA LEU A 149 2.26 6.03 -16.06
C LEU A 149 1.07 5.93 -17.04
N LEU A 150 1.18 5.05 -18.04
CA LEU A 150 0.14 4.85 -19.03
C LEU A 150 -1.13 4.24 -18.44
N ARG A 151 -0.99 3.25 -17.55
CA ARG A 151 -2.13 2.63 -16.83
C ARG A 151 -2.87 3.67 -15.98
N GLY A 152 -2.15 4.52 -15.26
CA GLY A 152 -2.78 5.58 -14.45
C GLY A 152 -3.44 6.64 -15.31
N ALA A 153 -2.80 7.07 -16.40
CA ALA A 153 -3.39 8.02 -17.33
C ALA A 153 -4.68 7.47 -17.96
N GLU A 154 -4.71 6.18 -18.32
CA GLU A 154 -5.90 5.52 -18.85
C GLU A 154 -7.05 5.48 -17.83
N GLN A 155 -6.75 5.21 -16.56
CA GLN A 155 -7.75 5.25 -15.49
C GLN A 155 -8.35 6.66 -15.32
N LEU A 156 -7.53 7.70 -15.45
CA LEU A 156 -7.99 9.08 -15.37
C LEU A 156 -8.72 9.55 -16.64
N SER A 157 -8.55 8.87 -17.78
CA SER A 157 -9.21 9.24 -19.04
C SER A 157 -10.73 9.30 -18.90
N HIS A 158 -11.31 8.48 -18.01
CA HIS A 158 -12.76 8.43 -17.79
C HIS A 158 -13.33 9.75 -17.23
N VAL A 159 -12.50 10.54 -16.55
CA VAL A 159 -12.91 11.79 -15.90
C VAL A 159 -12.31 13.03 -16.57
N LEU A 160 -11.28 12.84 -17.39
CA LEU A 160 -10.61 13.89 -18.15
C LEU A 160 -11.12 14.04 -19.59
N GLY A 161 -12.17 13.31 -19.97
CA GLY A 161 -12.72 13.33 -21.33
C GLY A 161 -13.44 14.64 -21.73
N GLY A 162 -13.81 15.49 -20.77
CA GLY A 162 -14.54 16.73 -21.03
C GLY A 162 -13.71 17.90 -21.58
N TYR A 163 -12.47 17.67 -22.00
CA TYR A 163 -11.55 18.69 -22.51
C TYR A 163 -11.14 18.40 -23.95
N ARG A 164 -10.87 19.44 -24.74
CA ARG A 164 -10.43 19.32 -26.15
C ARG A 164 -9.09 18.60 -26.33
N ARG A 165 -8.26 18.58 -25.29
CA ARG A 165 -6.98 17.87 -25.31
C ARG A 165 -7.21 16.38 -25.01
N PRO A 166 -6.43 15.46 -25.60
CA PRO A 166 -6.56 14.04 -25.31
C PRO A 166 -6.43 13.76 -23.80
N ALA A 167 -7.43 13.12 -23.21
CA ALA A 167 -7.51 12.83 -21.78
C ALA A 167 -6.26 12.10 -21.24
N ARG A 168 -5.70 11.19 -22.06
CA ARG A 168 -4.47 10.47 -21.76
C ARG A 168 -3.25 11.39 -21.62
N GLU A 169 -3.12 12.42 -22.44
CA GLU A 169 -2.02 13.39 -22.33
C GLU A 169 -2.15 14.21 -21.05
N ILE A 170 -3.36 14.69 -20.76
CA ILE A 170 -3.66 15.42 -19.53
C ILE A 170 -3.32 14.57 -18.31
N GLY A 171 -3.73 13.29 -18.30
CA GLY A 171 -3.44 12.34 -17.23
C GLY A 171 -1.95 12.08 -17.04
N MET A 172 -1.20 11.94 -18.14
CA MET A 172 0.27 11.77 -18.07
C MET A 172 0.96 13.00 -17.48
N GLU A 173 0.56 14.21 -17.88
CA GLU A 173 1.14 15.47 -17.39
C GLU A 173 0.87 15.66 -15.89
N VAL A 174 -0.38 15.45 -15.47
CA VAL A 174 -0.79 15.56 -14.06
C VAL A 174 -0.04 14.53 -13.20
N LEU A 175 -0.02 13.26 -13.61
CA LEU A 175 0.69 12.21 -12.86
C LEU A 175 2.19 12.49 -12.77
N SER A 176 2.81 12.95 -13.86
CA SER A 176 4.23 13.30 -13.87
C SER A 176 4.55 14.46 -12.92
N PHE A 177 3.67 15.47 -12.85
CA PHE A 177 3.79 16.52 -11.85
C PHE A 177 3.64 15.98 -10.43
N MET A 178 2.63 15.14 -10.17
CA MET A 178 2.39 14.54 -8.86
C MET A 178 3.60 13.74 -8.38
N ASP A 179 4.14 12.85 -9.22
CA ASP A 179 5.29 12.00 -8.89
C ASP A 179 6.53 12.85 -8.56
N GLY A 180 6.81 13.87 -9.36
CA GLY A 180 7.92 14.79 -9.13
C GLY A 180 7.74 15.64 -7.87
N MET A 181 6.53 16.16 -7.63
CA MET A 181 6.25 17.00 -6.46
C MET A 181 6.30 16.18 -5.17
N GLN A 182 5.76 14.96 -5.17
CA GLN A 182 5.82 14.05 -4.03
C GLN A 182 7.26 13.67 -3.67
N LEU A 183 8.12 13.42 -4.66
CA LEU A 183 9.54 13.18 -4.43
C LEU A 183 10.21 14.36 -3.72
N ASN A 184 9.92 15.59 -4.15
CA ASN A 184 10.49 16.79 -3.55
C ASN A 184 9.96 17.02 -2.13
N TRP A 185 8.65 16.85 -1.90
CA TRP A 185 8.04 16.89 -0.57
C TRP A 185 8.65 15.87 0.40
N LEU A 186 8.90 14.64 -0.06
CA LEU A 186 9.54 13.61 0.76
C LEU A 186 11.00 13.93 1.13
N ARG A 187 11.66 14.79 0.35
CA ARG A 187 13.04 15.23 0.54
C ARG A 187 13.14 16.45 1.45
N ASP A 188 12.20 17.38 1.32
CA ASP A 188 12.19 18.63 2.06
C ASP A 188 10.83 18.82 2.77
N PRO A 189 10.78 18.63 4.10
CA PRO A 189 9.55 18.74 4.87
C PRO A 189 9.02 20.18 4.98
N THR A 190 9.75 21.19 4.51
CA THR A 190 9.25 22.57 4.44
C THR A 190 8.31 22.80 3.25
N ILE A 191 8.28 21.88 2.29
CA ILE A 191 7.37 21.93 1.15
C ILE A 191 5.98 21.46 1.61
N ASP A 192 4.97 22.32 1.45
CA ASP A 192 3.57 21.92 1.62
C ASP A 192 3.05 21.28 0.31
N LEU A 193 2.97 19.94 0.29
CA LEU A 193 2.51 19.19 -0.89
C LEU A 193 1.08 19.59 -1.30
N TRP A 194 0.19 19.87 -0.34
CA TRP A 194 -1.19 20.25 -0.65
C TRP A 194 -1.24 21.63 -1.30
N GLU A 195 -0.55 22.62 -0.72
CA GLU A 195 -0.47 23.97 -1.29
C GLU A 195 0.14 23.96 -2.71
N ARG A 196 1.25 23.24 -2.90
CA ARG A 196 1.89 23.12 -4.22
C ARG A 196 0.98 22.45 -5.24
N TRP A 197 0.25 21.42 -4.82
CA TRP A 197 -0.71 20.73 -5.67
C TRP A 197 -1.87 21.63 -6.07
N THR A 198 -2.54 22.31 -5.13
CA THR A 198 -3.69 23.16 -5.46
C THR A 198 -3.28 24.30 -6.38
N GLY A 199 -2.14 24.95 -6.12
CA GLY A 199 -1.63 26.02 -6.98
C GLY A 199 -1.35 25.56 -8.42
N PHE A 200 -0.76 24.38 -8.58
CA PHE A 200 -0.57 23.77 -9.91
C PHE A 200 -1.92 23.43 -10.56
N ALA A 201 -2.79 22.73 -9.85
CA ALA A 201 -4.02 22.21 -10.40
C ALA A 201 -4.97 23.35 -10.81
N ASP A 202 -5.09 24.40 -10.01
CA ASP A 202 -5.93 25.55 -10.33
C ASP A 202 -5.47 26.26 -11.62
N ALA A 203 -4.16 26.49 -11.76
CA ALA A 203 -3.59 27.10 -12.96
C ALA A 203 -3.68 26.17 -14.18
N TYR A 204 -3.39 24.88 -14.00
CA TYR A 204 -3.37 23.90 -15.07
C TYR A 204 -4.77 23.63 -15.63
N PHE A 205 -5.77 23.40 -14.78
CA PHE A 205 -7.15 23.15 -15.20
C PHE A 205 -7.83 24.42 -15.75
N ALA A 206 -7.51 25.62 -15.24
CA ALA A 206 -8.00 26.88 -15.82
C ALA A 206 -7.49 27.12 -17.25
N GLY A 207 -6.34 26.54 -17.61
CA GLY A 207 -5.77 26.59 -18.95
C GLY A 207 -6.35 25.56 -19.92
N LEU A 208 -7.13 24.58 -19.46
CA LEU A 208 -7.75 23.57 -20.33
C LEU A 208 -9.05 24.10 -20.93
N VAL A 209 -9.23 23.87 -22.23
CA VAL A 209 -10.45 24.24 -22.95
C VAL A 209 -11.45 23.08 -22.87
N PRO A 210 -12.66 23.26 -22.30
CA PRO A 210 -13.72 22.25 -22.34
C PRO A 210 -14.14 21.92 -23.78
N GLU A 211 -14.67 20.71 -24.01
CA GLU A 211 -15.23 20.33 -25.32
C GLU A 211 -16.36 21.26 -25.80
#